data_AF-A0A932Z057-F1
#
_entry.id   AF-A0A932Z057-F1
#
_cell.length_a   1.000
_cell.length_b   1.000
_cell.length_c   1.000
_cell.angle_alpha   90.00
_cell.angle_beta   90.00
_cell.angle_gamma   90.00
#
_symmetry.space_group_name_H-M   'P 1'
#
loop_
_entity.id
_entity.type
_entity.pdbx_description
1 polymer ?
#
loop_
_entity_poly.entity_id
_entity_poly.type
_entity_poly.pdbx_seq_one_letter_code
_entity_poly.pdbx_strand_id
1 'polypeptide(L)'
;MVRTSFFIMLLVAGYAAAAPANFPRHIPLPDDLATAPPPVSAPPEIAAFWGTWVGSWPDSADVVLVIEEFIRPRGIKLVYAWGPTPRQPGRWERRDVEVGGDGTIRIEWPSGANVTLTPRGDTIHAAWERGFRRNETILRRLP
;
A
#
# COMPACT_ATOMS: atom_id res chain seq x y z
N MET A 1 -44.38 25.19 -18.62
CA MET A 1 -43.26 24.31 -19.02
C MET A 1 -42.23 24.30 -17.90
N VAL A 2 -42.30 23.29 -17.02
CA VAL A 2 -41.38 23.14 -15.89
C VAL A 2 -40.20 22.31 -16.37
N ARG A 3 -38.98 22.86 -16.32
CA ARG A 3 -37.73 22.15 -16.66
C ARG A 3 -37.44 21.16 -15.55
N THR A 4 -37.59 19.87 -15.85
CA THR A 4 -37.24 18.77 -14.96
C THR A 4 -35.73 18.75 -14.74
N SER A 5 -35.31 19.06 -13.53
CA SER A 5 -33.95 18.88 -13.04
C SER A 5 -33.61 17.38 -12.97
N PHE A 6 -32.59 16.94 -13.69
CA PHE A 6 -31.97 15.63 -13.50
C PHE A 6 -30.86 15.76 -12.45
N PHE A 7 -31.15 15.35 -11.21
CA PHE A 7 -30.13 15.10 -10.20
C PHE A 7 -29.65 13.65 -10.39
N ILE A 8 -28.47 13.46 -10.99
CA ILE A 8 -27.81 12.16 -10.99
C ILE A 8 -27.20 12.00 -9.59
N MET A 9 -27.92 11.29 -8.72
CA MET A 9 -27.38 10.81 -7.45
C MET A 9 -26.50 9.61 -7.76
N LEU A 10 -25.19 9.84 -7.83
CA LEU A 10 -24.18 8.81 -7.98
C LEU A 10 -24.06 8.09 -6.63
N LEU A 11 -24.80 6.99 -6.49
CA LEU A 11 -24.70 6.10 -5.33
C LEU A 11 -23.33 5.42 -5.37
N VAL A 12 -22.33 6.00 -4.70
CA VAL A 12 -21.11 5.27 -4.35
C VAL A 12 -21.51 4.30 -3.26
N ALA A 13 -21.90 3.09 -3.65
CA ALA A 13 -22.09 1.98 -2.73
C ALA A 13 -20.77 1.80 -1.96
N GLY A 14 -20.78 2.11 -0.67
CA GLY A 14 -19.66 1.86 0.22
C GLY A 14 -19.42 0.35 0.28
N TYR A 15 -18.44 -0.13 -0.48
CA TYR A 15 -17.97 -1.50 -0.38
C TYR A 15 -16.94 -1.54 0.75
N ALA A 16 -17.41 -1.80 1.98
CA ALA A 16 -16.50 -2.16 3.06
C ALA A 16 -16.02 -3.60 2.79
N ALA A 17 -14.88 -3.71 2.10
CA ALA A 17 -14.21 -4.98 1.93
C ALA A 17 -13.64 -5.42 3.29
N ALA A 18 -14.02 -6.62 3.74
CA ALA A 18 -13.44 -7.23 4.94
C ALA A 18 -11.93 -7.42 4.73
N ALA A 19 -11.14 -7.08 5.75
CA ALA A 19 -9.71 -7.32 5.75
C ALA A 19 -9.42 -8.82 5.47
N PRO A 20 -8.55 -9.18 4.51
CA PRO A 20 -8.28 -10.57 4.18
C PRO A 20 -7.78 -11.36 5.40
N ALA A 21 -8.32 -12.57 5.60
CA ALA A 21 -8.14 -13.40 6.79
C ALA A 21 -6.69 -13.94 7.03
N ASN A 22 -5.72 -13.56 6.20
CA ASN A 22 -4.38 -14.15 6.13
C ASN A 22 -3.24 -13.19 6.50
N PHE A 23 -3.52 -12.07 7.17
CA PHE A 23 -2.44 -11.22 7.68
C PHE A 23 -1.64 -11.93 8.77
N PRO A 24 -0.30 -11.70 8.84
CA PRO A 24 0.47 -12.08 10.01
C PRO A 24 -0.11 -11.37 11.24
N ARG A 25 -0.75 -12.12 12.15
CA ARG A 25 -1.53 -11.59 13.29
C ARG A 25 -0.74 -10.72 14.27
N HIS A 26 0.60 -10.76 14.21
CA HIS A 26 1.49 -9.98 15.06
C HIS A 26 1.81 -8.59 14.48
N ILE A 27 1.40 -8.32 13.23
CA ILE A 27 1.57 -7.01 12.60
C ILE A 27 0.31 -6.18 12.89
N PRO A 28 0.43 -5.04 13.58
CA PRO A 28 -0.71 -4.17 13.80
C PRO A 28 -1.15 -3.54 12.48
N LEU A 29 -2.46 -3.53 12.23
CA LEU A 29 -3.08 -2.91 11.07
C LEU A 29 -4.13 -1.88 11.53
N PRO A 30 -4.49 -0.90 10.67
CA PRO A 30 -5.64 -0.04 10.94
C PRO A 30 -6.92 -0.87 11.05
N ASP A 31 -7.78 -0.54 12.01
CA ASP A 31 -9.10 -1.18 12.16
C ASP A 31 -10.02 -0.90 10.96
N ASP A 32 -9.76 0.21 10.25
CA ASP A 32 -10.48 0.69 9.08
C ASP A 32 -9.75 0.38 7.76
N LEU A 33 -8.85 -0.61 7.75
CA LEU A 33 -8.08 -0.98 6.57
C LEU A 33 -9.00 -1.35 5.40
N ALA A 34 -8.87 -0.64 4.27
CA ALA A 34 -9.68 -0.86 3.09
C ALA A 34 -8.90 -1.60 1.99
N THR A 35 -9.44 -2.73 1.51
CA THR A 35 -8.88 -3.47 0.38
C THR A 35 -9.91 -3.59 -0.74
N ALA A 36 -9.97 -2.60 -1.64
CA ALA A 36 -10.81 -2.67 -2.84
C ALA A 36 -10.05 -3.32 -4.01
N PRO A 37 -10.69 -3.70 -5.12
CA PRO A 37 -10.01 -3.94 -6.40
C PRO A 37 -9.45 -2.62 -6.99
N PRO A 38 -8.46 -2.68 -7.91
CA PRO A 38 -7.95 -1.47 -8.55
C PRO A 38 -9.08 -0.76 -9.30
N PRO A 39 -9.21 0.57 -9.19
CA PRO A 39 -10.17 1.31 -10.00
C PRO A 39 -9.95 1.01 -11.47
N VAL A 40 -11.03 0.80 -12.23
CA VAL A 40 -10.95 0.51 -13.69
C VAL A 40 -10.21 1.62 -14.44
N SER A 41 -10.18 2.83 -13.90
CA SER A 41 -9.45 3.97 -14.45
C SER A 41 -7.97 4.07 -14.03
N ALA A 42 -7.46 3.16 -13.21
CA ALA A 42 -6.08 3.20 -12.75
C ALA A 42 -5.12 2.79 -13.90
N PRO A 43 -4.06 3.56 -14.16
CA PRO A 43 -3.03 3.17 -15.12
C PRO A 43 -2.40 1.80 -14.77
N PRO A 44 -1.89 1.03 -15.76
CA PRO A 44 -1.27 -0.27 -15.51
C PRO A 44 -0.16 -0.24 -14.45
N GLU A 45 0.63 0.84 -14.41
CA GLU A 45 1.68 1.03 -13.41
C GLU A 45 1.14 1.17 -11.98
N ILE A 46 -0.07 1.73 -11.81
CA ILE A 46 -0.75 1.80 -10.50
C ILE A 46 -1.36 0.43 -10.17
N ALA A 47 -2.02 -0.19 -11.15
CA ALA A 47 -2.65 -1.50 -10.99
C ALA A 47 -1.62 -2.58 -10.57
N ALA A 48 -0.37 -2.47 -11.01
CA ALA A 48 0.71 -3.38 -10.65
C ALA A 48 0.99 -3.43 -9.14
N PHE A 49 0.80 -2.33 -8.41
CA PHE A 49 0.95 -2.28 -6.96
C PHE A 49 -0.32 -2.66 -6.21
N TRP A 50 -1.47 -2.68 -6.87
CA TRP A 50 -2.75 -2.76 -6.18
C TRP A 50 -2.92 -4.06 -5.41
N GLY A 51 -3.46 -4.01 -4.19
CA GLY A 51 -3.71 -5.17 -3.35
C GLY A 51 -2.87 -5.20 -2.07
N THR A 52 -2.73 -6.40 -1.52
CA THR A 52 -2.05 -6.64 -0.25
C THR A 52 -0.79 -7.47 -0.46
N TRP A 53 0.29 -7.06 0.19
CA TRP A 53 1.61 -7.66 0.04
C TRP A 53 2.24 -7.96 1.39
N VAL A 54 2.86 -9.12 1.53
CA VAL A 54 3.51 -9.56 2.76
C VAL A 54 4.93 -10.00 2.50
N GLY A 55 5.84 -9.67 3.40
CA GLY A 55 7.21 -10.16 3.37
C GLY A 55 7.92 -9.90 4.69
N SER A 56 9.21 -10.16 4.73
CA SER A 56 10.01 -10.01 5.95
C SER A 56 11.34 -9.36 5.63
N TRP A 57 11.70 -8.31 6.35
CA TRP A 57 13.04 -7.76 6.26
C TRP A 57 14.04 -8.68 6.97
N PRO A 58 15.21 -8.96 6.38
CA PRO A 58 16.28 -9.67 7.08
C PRO A 58 16.59 -9.01 8.43
N ASP A 59 16.65 -9.82 9.49
CA ASP A 59 16.97 -9.42 10.87
C ASP A 59 16.09 -8.31 11.48
N SER A 60 14.87 -8.12 10.97
CA SER A 60 14.00 -7.02 11.38
C SER A 60 12.58 -7.50 11.66
N ALA A 61 11.62 -7.12 10.82
CA ALA A 61 10.21 -7.37 11.06
C ALA A 61 9.54 -7.88 9.79
N ASP A 62 8.48 -8.67 10.00
CA ASP A 62 7.50 -8.92 8.95
C ASP A 62 6.79 -7.62 8.62
N VAL A 63 6.41 -7.47 7.35
CA VAL A 63 5.84 -6.26 6.78
C VAL A 63 4.62 -6.60 5.96
N VAL A 64 3.63 -5.73 6.08
CA VAL A 64 2.43 -5.71 5.26
C VAL A 64 2.39 -4.36 4.53
N LEU A 65 2.20 -4.41 3.22
CA LEU A 65 1.93 -3.26 2.39
C LEU A 65 0.53 -3.42 1.79
N VAL A 66 -0.31 -2.41 1.90
CA VAL A 66 -1.66 -2.40 1.31
C VAL A 66 -1.84 -1.12 0.52
N ILE A 67 -2.39 -1.22 -0.68
CA ILE A 67 -2.82 -0.06 -1.46
C ILE A 67 -4.32 0.13 -1.25
N GLU A 68 -4.71 1.27 -0.67
CA GLU A 68 -6.10 1.57 -0.30
C GLU A 68 -6.81 2.42 -1.36
N GLU A 69 -6.09 3.39 -1.96
CA GLU A 69 -6.72 4.41 -2.80
C GLU A 69 -5.84 4.80 -3.99
N PHE A 70 -6.46 5.07 -5.14
CA PHE A 70 -5.82 5.71 -6.27
C PHE A 70 -6.12 7.21 -6.25
N ILE A 71 -5.08 8.02 -6.09
CA ILE A 71 -5.12 9.48 -6.08
C ILE A 71 -4.64 9.96 -7.45
N ARG A 72 -5.53 10.45 -8.31
CA ARG A 72 -5.16 10.86 -9.67
C ARG A 72 -4.06 11.94 -9.67
N PRO A 73 -3.17 11.94 -10.68
CA PRO A 73 -3.10 11.01 -11.80
C PRO A 73 -2.19 9.79 -11.56
N ARG A 74 -1.25 9.88 -10.61
CA ARG A 74 -0.22 8.85 -10.35
C ARG A 74 0.00 8.58 -8.86
N GLY A 75 -0.80 9.22 -8.00
CA GLY A 75 -0.73 9.05 -6.56
C GLY A 75 -1.46 7.80 -6.09
N ILE A 76 -1.02 7.24 -4.98
CA ILE A 76 -1.75 6.22 -4.25
C ILE A 76 -1.70 6.50 -2.76
N LYS A 77 -2.76 6.13 -2.06
CA LYS A 77 -2.71 5.96 -0.61
C LYS A 77 -2.33 4.52 -0.31
N LEU A 78 -1.30 4.34 0.49
CA LEU A 78 -0.87 3.04 0.98
C LEU A 78 -0.82 2.99 2.51
N VAL A 79 -0.96 1.79 3.05
CA VAL A 79 -0.63 1.46 4.42
C VAL A 79 0.65 0.64 4.40
N TYR A 80 1.68 1.11 5.11
CA TYR A 80 2.90 0.37 5.37
C TYR A 80 2.93 -0.01 6.85
N ALA A 81 2.84 -1.31 7.14
CA ALA A 81 2.77 -1.86 8.48
C ALA A 81 3.91 -2.84 8.72
N TRP A 82 4.39 -2.90 9.97
CA TRP A 82 5.46 -3.83 10.35
C TRP A 82 5.27 -4.37 11.76
N GLY A 83 5.75 -5.59 11.94
CA GLY A 83 5.72 -6.30 13.21
C GLY A 83 6.66 -5.71 14.27
N PRO A 84 6.47 -6.08 15.55
CA PRO A 84 7.37 -5.70 16.62
C PRO A 84 8.74 -6.33 16.45
N THR A 85 9.75 -5.64 16.94
CA THR A 85 11.11 -6.17 17.14
C THR A 85 11.50 -6.01 18.61
N PRO A 86 12.60 -6.62 19.09
CA PRO A 86 13.07 -6.40 20.45
C PRO A 86 13.34 -4.93 20.82
N ARG A 87 13.51 -4.05 19.82
CA ARG A 87 13.85 -2.63 20.00
C ARG A 87 12.67 -1.66 19.84
N GLN A 88 11.58 -2.09 19.21
CA GLN A 88 10.45 -1.20 18.90
C GLN A 88 9.16 -1.99 18.72
N PRO A 89 8.01 -1.43 19.14
CA PRO A 89 6.72 -2.02 18.85
C PRO A 89 6.47 -2.00 17.33
N GLY A 90 5.61 -2.93 16.90
CA GLY A 90 5.04 -2.87 15.56
C GLY A 90 4.15 -1.65 15.45
N ARG A 91 4.07 -1.08 14.26
CA ARG A 91 3.12 -0.01 13.94
C ARG A 91 2.79 -0.04 12.46
N TRP A 92 1.88 0.83 12.07
CA TRP A 92 1.56 1.10 10.68
C TRP A 92 1.54 2.60 10.43
N GLU A 93 1.72 2.98 9.17
CA GLU A 93 1.63 4.36 8.72
C GLU A 93 0.90 4.40 7.37
N ARG A 94 -0.02 5.37 7.23
CA ARG A 94 -0.61 5.73 5.94
C ARG A 94 0.27 6.75 5.24
N ARG A 95 0.43 6.58 3.93
CA ARG A 95 1.22 7.47 3.08
C ARG A 95 0.51 7.70 1.76
N ASP A 96 0.49 8.95 1.36
CA ASP A 96 0.17 9.34 -0.01
C ASP A 96 1.50 9.47 -0.75
N VAL A 97 1.67 8.70 -1.82
CA VAL A 97 2.92 8.64 -2.60
C VAL A 97 2.63 8.64 -4.08
N GLU A 98 3.57 9.10 -4.89
CA GLU A 98 3.47 9.03 -6.34
C GLU A 98 4.23 7.82 -6.90
N VAL A 99 3.65 7.19 -7.92
CA VAL A 99 4.37 6.21 -8.74
C VAL A 99 5.20 6.98 -9.77
N GLY A 100 6.53 6.83 -9.66
CA GLY A 100 7.49 7.46 -10.55
C GLY A 100 7.30 7.04 -12.01
N GLY A 101 7.84 7.83 -12.94
CA GLY A 101 7.83 7.49 -14.37
C GLY A 101 8.57 6.18 -14.70
N ASP A 102 9.43 5.72 -13.79
CA ASP A 102 10.14 4.43 -13.85
C ASP A 102 9.31 3.25 -13.31
N GLY A 103 8.06 3.48 -12.90
CA GLY A 103 7.18 2.46 -12.35
C GLY A 103 7.50 2.06 -10.91
N THR A 104 8.30 2.85 -10.18
CA THR A 104 8.65 2.58 -8.77
C THR A 104 7.95 3.55 -7.82
N ILE A 105 7.79 3.12 -6.57
CA ILE A 105 7.38 3.99 -5.47
C ILE A 105 8.60 4.23 -4.58
N ARG A 106 8.77 5.47 -4.12
CA ARG A 106 9.75 5.84 -3.10
C ARG A 106 9.02 6.40 -1.89
N ILE A 107 9.19 5.75 -0.74
CA ILE A 107 8.64 6.18 0.54
C ILE A 107 9.79 6.72 1.37
N GLU A 108 9.70 7.98 1.77
CA GLU A 108 10.72 8.64 2.59
C GLU A 108 10.14 8.91 3.99
N TRP A 109 10.93 8.60 5.02
CA TRP A 109 10.57 8.90 6.41
C TRP A 109 11.46 10.03 6.95
N PRO A 110 10.93 10.89 7.86
CA PRO A 110 11.72 11.93 8.52
C PRO A 110 12.98 11.43 9.24
N SER A 111 13.02 10.13 9.57
CA SER A 111 14.20 9.47 10.16
C SER A 111 15.38 9.28 9.19
N GLY A 112 15.20 9.65 7.92
CA GLY A 112 16.14 9.42 6.82
C GLY A 112 16.12 7.98 6.28
N ALA A 113 15.16 7.17 6.70
CA ALA A 113 14.91 5.86 6.10
C ALA A 113 14.12 6.05 4.81
N ASN A 114 14.48 5.28 3.78
CA ASN A 114 13.82 5.25 2.49
C ASN A 114 13.45 3.81 2.12
N VAL A 115 12.30 3.61 1.50
CA VAL A 115 11.90 2.33 0.90
C VAL A 115 11.57 2.56 -0.56
N THR A 116 12.24 1.82 -1.44
CA THR A 116 11.92 1.77 -2.87
C THR A 116 11.16 0.47 -3.15
N LEU A 117 10.00 0.57 -3.79
CA LEU A 117 9.15 -0.56 -4.16
C LEU A 117 9.12 -0.69 -5.68
N THR A 118 9.44 -1.88 -6.18
CA THR A 118 9.44 -2.21 -7.61
C THR A 118 8.54 -3.42 -7.86
N PRO A 119 7.43 -3.28 -8.61
CA PRO A 119 6.50 -4.36 -8.84
C PRO A 119 7.08 -5.35 -9.87
N ARG A 120 6.82 -6.64 -9.65
CA ARG A 120 7.31 -7.78 -10.45
C ARG A 120 6.22 -8.87 -10.53
N GLY A 121 5.08 -8.52 -11.11
CA GLY A 121 3.91 -9.41 -11.22
C GLY A 121 3.25 -9.62 -9.84
N ASP A 122 3.36 -10.83 -9.29
CA ASP A 122 2.83 -11.19 -7.96
C ASP A 122 3.83 -10.98 -6.82
N THR A 123 4.93 -10.27 -7.10
CA THR A 123 5.83 -9.78 -6.07
C THR A 123 6.11 -8.29 -6.18
N ILE A 124 6.54 -7.68 -5.07
CA ILE A 124 7.20 -6.38 -5.03
C ILE A 124 8.60 -6.60 -4.46
N HIS A 125 9.61 -6.16 -5.19
CA HIS A 125 10.96 -6.04 -4.65
C HIS A 125 11.02 -4.75 -3.85
N ALA A 126 11.32 -4.87 -2.56
CA ALA A 126 11.44 -3.74 -1.66
C ALA A 126 12.91 -3.57 -1.25
N ALA A 127 13.46 -2.37 -1.43
CA ALA A 127 14.78 -2.01 -0.96
C ALA A 127 14.65 -0.93 0.12
N TRP A 128 15.19 -1.19 1.30
CA TRP A 128 15.26 -0.24 2.41
C TRP A 128 16.66 0.32 2.54
N GLU A 129 16.79 1.62 2.72
CA GLU A 129 18.06 2.31 2.87
C GLU A 129 18.00 3.35 3.99
N ARG A 130 19.09 3.46 4.77
CA ARG A 130 19.28 4.55 5.74
C ARG A 130 20.76 4.82 5.96
N GLY A 131 21.25 5.95 5.45
CA GLY A 131 22.69 6.22 5.38
C GLY A 131 23.40 5.15 4.55
N PHE A 132 24.42 4.50 5.10
CA PHE A 132 25.15 3.41 4.41
C PHE A 132 24.50 2.03 4.54
N ARG A 133 23.43 1.89 5.33
CA ARG A 133 22.75 0.60 5.52
C ARG A 133 21.73 0.39 4.41
N ARG A 134 21.73 -0.80 3.81
CA ARG A 134 20.78 -1.25 2.82
C ARG A 134 20.36 -2.69 3.09
N ASN A 135 19.07 -2.95 2.98
CA ASN A 135 18.49 -4.30 2.99
C ASN A 135 17.49 -4.42 1.85
N GLU A 136 17.27 -5.65 1.39
CA GLU A 136 16.28 -5.96 0.35
C GLU A 136 15.38 -7.10 0.82
N THR A 137 14.13 -7.08 0.37
CA THR A 137 13.19 -8.18 0.57
C THR A 137 12.22 -8.29 -0.61
N ILE A 138 11.49 -9.40 -0.65
CA ILE A 138 10.43 -9.66 -1.61
C ILE A 138 9.12 -9.71 -0.83
N LEU A 139 8.20 -8.82 -1.19
CA LEU A 139 6.82 -8.87 -0.74
C LEU A 139 6.02 -9.70 -1.73
N ARG A 140 5.25 -10.67 -1.25
CA ARG A 140 4.38 -11.53 -2.05
C ARG A 140 2.94 -11.08 -1.91
N ARG A 141 2.21 -11.09 -3.02
CA ARG A 141 0.78 -10.79 -3.02
C ARG A 141 0.03 -11.81 -2.17
N LEU A 142 -0.85 -11.34 -1.28
CA LEU A 142 -1.84 -12.21 -0.65
C LEU A 142 -3.00 -12.46 -1.63
N PRO A 143 -3.51 -13.72 -1.69
CA PRO A 143 -4.65 -14.07 -2.53
C PRO A 143 -5.94 -13.39 -2.09
#